data_AF-A0A1G5QQM1-F1
#
_entry.id   AF-A0A1G5QQM1-F1
#
_cell.length_a   1.000
_cell.length_b   1.000
_cell.length_c   1.000
_cell.angle_alpha   90.00
_cell.angle_beta   90.00
_cell.angle_gamma   90.00
#
_symmetry.space_group_name_H-M   'P 1'
#
loop_
_entity.id
_entity.type
_entity.pdbx_description
1 polymer ?
#
loop_
_entity_poly.entity_id
_entity_poly.type
_entity_poly.pdbx_seq_one_letter_code
_entity_poly.pdbx_strand_id
1 'polypeptide(L)'
;MVAIEEIVDSETFKAWLEEQPEEHRHDIAVVLATRCALRVFPVWGAALHQDWARERDFTALPVFRALLISGVSYKIPTSDTRTAAYAAYVYDAAGADAHAAAAYVAAGAAAAAGASYDAAASASYDAAASAYYDAVASTSTSAASAGVNIWATLRTDIAAMEQGYDLMQWRLWQDYIPGPMVRSWRAASDWFTRTPGHEFIRHWYNALVAGRPLTGDWDSHWKMLEEIALIDPEDWDKGETSAGAVELAAIIAEIEEKYKTLPKPQGNLAEDALALTQRNEQVSVNPKTGKLHVEARDPLPQVLYDRMQRKLNRALRKFDRVEGNGAYFLLYQDTQDWHLDINQTGNLPTDLYEICGEIVAHVKRRDRNGEIPDAKNRYVNCRVRGDRSIRRGRDLQRRFRNAGVCRTRSISDAKYRTGRRDCCAPQNGSVCG
;
A
#
# COMPACT_ATOMS: atom_id res chain seq x y z
N MET A 1 10.33 32.44 11.35
CA MET A 1 9.41 31.31 11.38
C MET A 1 8.77 31.21 10.02
N VAL A 2 9.33 30.38 9.15
CA VAL A 2 8.77 30.04 7.83
C VAL A 2 7.50 29.25 8.09
N ALA A 3 6.38 29.68 7.54
CA ALA A 3 5.13 28.92 7.66
C ALA A 3 5.17 27.69 6.73
N ILE A 4 4.45 26.62 7.07
CA ILE A 4 4.42 25.40 6.23
C ILE A 4 3.97 25.75 4.81
N GLU A 5 3.01 26.65 4.66
CA GLU A 5 2.46 27.09 3.37
C GLU A 5 3.49 27.80 2.48
N GLU A 6 4.54 28.37 3.08
CA GLU A 6 5.61 29.11 2.39
C GLU A 6 6.69 28.18 1.81
N ILE A 7 6.68 26.90 2.17
CA ILE A 7 7.64 25.91 1.66
C ILE A 7 7.30 25.57 0.20
N VAL A 8 7.95 26.23 -0.76
CA VAL A 8 7.68 26.09 -2.21
C VAL A 8 8.90 25.66 -3.02
N ASP A 9 10.06 25.60 -2.38
CA ASP A 9 11.35 25.23 -2.96
C ASP A 9 12.32 24.69 -1.87
N SER A 10 13.52 24.28 -2.29
CA SER A 10 14.53 23.71 -1.39
C SER A 10 15.05 24.70 -0.37
N GLU A 11 15.15 25.98 -0.73
CA GLU A 11 15.66 27.04 0.16
C GLU A 11 14.68 27.31 1.29
N THR A 12 13.40 27.47 0.96
CA THR A 12 12.33 27.66 1.95
C THR A 12 12.13 26.43 2.83
N PHE A 13 12.29 25.22 2.30
CA PHE A 13 12.29 24.00 3.12
C PHE A 13 13.49 23.94 4.08
N LYS A 14 14.70 24.25 3.60
CA LYS A 14 15.90 24.28 4.43
C LYS A 14 15.75 25.29 5.57
N ALA A 15 15.28 26.49 5.27
CA ALA A 15 15.01 27.52 6.27
C ALA A 15 13.98 27.06 7.32
N TRP A 16 12.89 26.39 6.91
CA TRP A 16 11.92 25.82 7.84
C TRP A 16 12.52 24.72 8.73
N LEU A 17 13.38 23.86 8.17
CA LEU A 17 14.03 22.77 8.90
C LEU A 17 15.04 23.29 9.93
N GLU A 18 15.78 24.34 9.60
CA GLU A 18 16.73 25.02 10.51
C GLU A 18 16.04 25.67 11.73
N GLU A 19 14.75 25.96 11.64
CA GLU A 19 13.96 26.52 12.75
C GLU A 19 13.38 25.45 13.69
N GLN A 20 13.43 24.15 13.34
CA GLN A 20 12.91 23.08 14.19
C GLN A 20 13.80 22.83 15.42
N PRO A 21 13.28 22.28 16.54
CA PRO A 21 14.08 21.94 17.71
C PRO A 21 15.23 20.98 17.37
N GLU A 22 16.46 21.31 17.77
CA GLU A 22 17.68 20.55 17.44
C GLU A 22 17.55 19.05 17.74
N GLU A 23 16.93 18.71 18.88
CA GLU A 23 16.72 17.33 19.35
C GLU A 23 15.93 16.44 18.38
N HIS A 24 14.97 17.01 17.64
CA HIS A 24 14.11 16.26 16.71
C HIS A 24 14.40 16.54 15.25
N ARG A 25 15.18 17.58 14.98
CA ARG A 25 15.42 18.09 13.64
C ARG A 25 16.06 17.06 12.70
N HIS A 26 17.02 16.28 13.21
CA HIS A 26 17.64 15.19 12.47
C HIS A 26 16.60 14.15 12.04
N ASP A 27 15.77 13.69 12.96
CA ASP A 27 14.77 12.66 12.70
C ASP A 27 13.70 13.14 11.71
N ILE A 28 13.32 14.42 11.81
CA ILE A 28 12.45 15.10 10.84
C ILE A 28 13.07 15.08 9.44
N ALA A 29 14.36 15.43 9.32
CA ALA A 29 15.06 15.45 8.04
C ALA A 29 15.08 14.05 7.40
N VAL A 30 15.46 13.03 8.17
CA VAL A 30 15.55 11.63 7.73
C VAL A 30 14.21 11.11 7.25
N VAL A 31 13.13 11.27 8.04
CA VAL A 31 11.82 10.71 7.69
C VAL A 31 11.23 11.39 6.46
N LEU A 32 11.39 12.71 6.34
CA LEU A 32 10.89 13.46 5.18
C LEU A 32 11.68 13.12 3.92
N ALA A 33 13.02 13.02 4.00
CA ALA A 33 13.86 12.60 2.88
C ALA A 33 13.52 11.19 2.41
N THR A 34 13.42 10.25 3.36
CA THR A 34 13.06 8.85 3.09
C THR A 34 11.71 8.75 2.37
N ARG A 35 10.68 9.45 2.86
CA ARG A 35 9.36 9.45 2.23
C ARG A 35 9.36 10.08 0.85
N CYS A 36 10.15 11.13 0.64
CA CYS A 36 10.31 11.72 -0.67
C CYS A 36 10.92 10.72 -1.67
N ALA A 37 12.04 10.10 -1.29
CA ALA A 37 12.72 9.10 -2.11
C ALA A 37 11.81 7.89 -2.42
N LEU A 38 11.05 7.42 -1.42
CA LEU A 38 10.04 6.37 -1.62
C LEU A 38 8.95 6.77 -2.63
N ARG A 39 8.53 8.04 -2.69
CA ARG A 39 7.51 8.46 -3.67
C ARG A 39 8.01 8.45 -5.10
N VAL A 40 9.31 8.68 -5.32
CA VAL A 40 9.94 8.65 -6.63
C VAL A 40 10.54 7.28 -7.00
N PHE A 41 10.67 6.37 -6.03
CA PHE A 41 11.09 4.98 -6.23
C PHE A 41 10.44 4.27 -7.43
N PRO A 42 9.11 4.39 -7.67
CA PRO A 42 8.49 3.78 -8.85
C PRO A 42 9.03 4.27 -10.20
N VAL A 43 9.50 5.52 -10.28
CA VAL A 43 10.04 6.10 -11.52
C VAL A 43 11.36 5.41 -11.89
N TRP A 44 12.25 5.25 -10.91
CA TRP A 44 13.49 4.49 -11.09
C TRP A 44 13.21 3.01 -11.37
N GLY A 45 12.30 2.39 -10.60
CA GLY A 45 11.93 0.99 -10.81
C GLY A 45 11.37 0.72 -12.21
N ALA A 46 10.63 1.68 -12.76
CA ALA A 46 10.14 1.62 -14.14
C ALA A 46 11.27 1.71 -15.17
N ALA A 47 12.37 2.39 -14.86
CA ALA A 47 13.51 2.58 -15.74
C ALA A 47 14.48 1.38 -15.73
N LEU A 48 14.38 0.45 -14.77
CA LEU A 48 15.29 -0.71 -14.63
C LEU A 48 15.41 -1.62 -15.87
N HIS A 49 14.56 -1.48 -16.88
CA HIS A 49 14.70 -2.19 -18.16
C HIS A 49 15.64 -1.50 -19.16
N GLN A 50 16.11 -0.29 -18.85
CA GLN A 50 16.96 0.53 -19.69
C GLN A 50 18.40 0.41 -19.19
N ASP A 51 19.36 0.29 -20.12
CA ASP A 51 20.76 0.01 -19.78
C ASP A 51 21.35 1.11 -18.88
N TRP A 52 21.00 2.38 -19.14
CA TRP A 52 21.44 3.53 -18.34
C TRP A 52 20.95 3.49 -16.89
N ALA A 53 19.81 2.85 -16.61
CA ALA A 53 19.30 2.77 -15.25
C ALA A 53 20.09 1.76 -14.39
N ARG A 54 20.93 0.94 -15.03
CA ARG A 54 21.84 -0.02 -14.39
C ARG A 54 23.31 0.37 -14.57
N GLU A 55 23.59 1.50 -15.22
CA GLU A 55 24.97 2.01 -15.30
C GLU A 55 25.48 2.31 -13.89
N ARG A 56 26.79 2.10 -13.66
CA ARG A 56 27.45 2.33 -12.37
C ARG A 56 26.89 1.49 -11.21
N ASP A 57 26.44 0.28 -11.49
CA ASP A 57 25.98 -0.70 -10.50
C ASP A 57 24.78 -0.23 -9.66
N PHE A 58 23.98 0.71 -10.19
CA PHE A 58 22.65 1.07 -9.66
C PHE A 58 21.64 -0.07 -9.91
N THR A 59 21.91 -1.22 -9.31
CA THR A 59 21.03 -2.39 -9.34
C THR A 59 19.88 -2.20 -8.34
N ALA A 60 18.90 -3.09 -8.41
CA ALA A 60 17.67 -2.88 -7.66
C ALA A 60 17.85 -3.00 -6.14
N LEU A 61 18.82 -3.81 -5.70
CA LEU A 61 19.02 -4.17 -4.31
C LEU A 61 19.76 -3.10 -3.49
N PRO A 62 20.84 -2.43 -3.98
CA PRO A 62 21.47 -1.33 -3.27
C PRO A 62 20.53 -0.15 -2.99
N VAL A 63 19.77 0.32 -3.99
CA VAL A 63 18.80 1.40 -3.81
C VAL A 63 17.71 1.00 -2.82
N PHE A 64 17.22 -0.25 -2.92
CA PHE A 64 16.26 -0.78 -1.96
C PHE A 64 16.84 -0.83 -0.54
N ARG A 65 18.07 -1.31 -0.37
CA ARG A 65 18.78 -1.39 0.91
C ARG A 65 18.92 -0.01 1.54
N ALA A 66 19.34 1.00 0.78
CA ALA A 66 19.48 2.38 1.25
C ALA A 66 18.14 2.94 1.77
N LEU A 67 17.06 2.77 1.00
CA LEU A 67 15.72 3.23 1.41
C LEU A 67 15.19 2.47 2.63
N LEU A 68 15.42 1.16 2.69
CA LEU A 68 15.04 0.32 3.83
C LEU A 68 15.75 0.78 5.10
N ILE A 69 17.08 0.91 5.05
CA ILE A 69 17.89 1.30 6.20
C ILE A 69 17.50 2.70 6.67
N SER A 70 17.27 3.65 5.75
CA SER A 70 16.86 5.02 6.10
C SER A 70 15.55 5.05 6.89
N GLY A 71 14.59 4.21 6.50
CA GLY A 71 13.33 4.06 7.22
C GLY A 71 13.49 3.36 8.57
N VAL A 72 14.34 2.33 8.65
CA VAL A 72 14.61 1.59 9.88
C VAL A 72 15.37 2.45 10.90
N SER A 73 16.38 3.20 10.48
CA SER A 73 17.20 4.03 11.38
C SER A 73 16.39 5.13 12.06
N TYR A 74 15.36 5.67 11.40
CA TYR A 74 14.41 6.59 12.01
C TYR A 74 13.58 5.91 13.11
N LYS A 75 13.18 4.64 12.91
CA LYS A 75 12.29 3.91 13.81
C LYS A 75 13.00 3.21 14.96
N ILE A 76 14.17 2.66 14.69
CA ILE A 76 14.99 1.90 15.62
C ILE A 76 16.44 2.43 15.49
N PRO A 77 16.72 3.64 16.00
CA PRO A 77 18.05 4.22 15.92
C PRO A 77 19.02 3.44 16.82
N THR A 78 19.88 2.64 16.21
CA THR A 78 20.93 1.83 16.86
C THR A 78 22.29 2.16 16.27
N SER A 79 23.38 1.79 16.95
CA SER A 79 24.73 1.89 16.38
C SER A 79 24.85 1.12 15.07
N ASP A 80 24.16 -0.02 15.00
CA ASP A 80 24.28 -0.98 13.91
C ASP A 80 23.51 -0.47 12.68
N THR A 81 22.31 0.08 12.87
CA THR A 81 21.55 0.72 11.79
C THR A 81 22.23 1.97 11.25
N ARG A 82 22.91 2.76 12.09
CA ARG A 82 23.76 3.88 11.62
C ARG A 82 24.94 3.39 10.80
N THR A 83 25.60 2.31 11.24
CA THR A 83 26.74 1.73 10.51
C THR A 83 26.29 1.16 9.16
N ALA A 84 25.13 0.51 9.12
CA ALA A 84 24.53 0.03 7.89
C ALA A 84 24.15 1.20 6.96
N ALA A 85 23.64 2.31 7.51
CA ALA A 85 23.29 3.50 6.73
C ALA A 85 24.51 4.11 6.03
N TYR A 86 25.65 4.17 6.74
CA TYR A 86 26.92 4.59 6.14
C TYR A 86 27.35 3.70 4.98
N ALA A 87 27.30 2.38 5.15
CA ALA A 87 27.67 1.43 4.10
C ALA A 87 26.78 1.59 2.86
N ALA A 88 25.47 1.80 3.05
CA ALA A 88 24.55 2.04 1.95
C ALA A 88 24.80 3.41 1.27
N TYR A 89 25.08 4.46 2.03
CA TYR A 89 25.39 5.80 1.51
C TYR A 89 26.63 5.80 0.62
N VAL A 90 27.74 5.21 1.10
CA VAL A 90 29.03 5.21 0.36
C VAL A 90 28.90 4.50 -0.98
N TYR A 91 28.13 3.42 -1.04
CA TYR A 91 27.90 2.65 -2.25
C TYR A 91 27.05 3.43 -3.28
N ASP A 92 26.02 4.16 -2.80
CA ASP A 92 25.04 4.85 -3.66
C ASP A 92 25.53 6.25 -4.11
N ALA A 93 26.34 6.94 -3.30
CA ALA A 93 26.89 8.27 -3.61
C ALA A 93 28.01 8.26 -4.66
N ALA A 94 28.75 7.16 -4.81
CA ALA A 94 29.86 7.05 -5.76
C ALA A 94 29.43 7.09 -7.25
N GLY A 95 28.12 7.00 -7.53
CA GLY A 95 27.58 6.95 -8.88
C GLY A 95 26.89 8.23 -9.41
N ALA A 96 26.76 9.30 -8.62
CA ALA A 96 25.81 10.40 -8.85
C ALA A 96 26.21 11.50 -9.90
N ASP A 97 26.86 11.13 -11.00
CA ASP A 97 27.24 12.05 -12.09
C ASP A 97 26.57 11.66 -13.42
N ALA A 98 25.23 11.82 -13.54
CA ALA A 98 24.51 11.71 -14.81
C ALA A 98 23.08 12.33 -14.80
N HIS A 99 22.72 13.03 -15.89
CA HIS A 99 21.45 13.72 -16.14
C HIS A 99 20.24 12.81 -16.45
N ALA A 100 19.96 11.80 -15.64
CA ALA A 100 18.79 10.93 -15.84
C ALA A 100 17.88 10.85 -14.60
N ALA A 101 16.56 10.79 -14.81
CA ALA A 101 15.55 10.72 -13.75
C ALA A 101 15.79 9.60 -12.71
N ALA A 102 16.47 8.51 -13.07
CA ALA A 102 16.78 7.43 -12.14
C ALA A 102 18.06 7.68 -11.31
N ALA A 103 19.02 8.47 -11.81
CA ALA A 103 20.18 8.90 -11.03
C ALA A 103 19.76 9.79 -9.85
N TYR A 104 18.72 10.60 -10.03
CA TYR A 104 18.12 11.41 -8.97
C TYR A 104 17.43 10.59 -7.87
N VAL A 105 16.85 9.42 -8.20
CA VAL A 105 16.22 8.56 -7.18
C VAL A 105 17.28 7.83 -6.36
N ALA A 106 18.34 7.35 -7.01
CA ALA A 106 19.49 6.79 -6.32
C ALA A 106 20.18 7.87 -5.46
N ALA A 107 20.42 9.07 -6.00
CA ALA A 107 20.91 10.20 -5.22
C ALA A 107 20.01 10.54 -4.02
N GLY A 108 18.67 10.48 -4.18
CA GLY A 108 17.73 10.67 -3.08
C GLY A 108 17.75 9.55 -2.04
N ALA A 109 17.98 8.30 -2.46
CA ALA A 109 18.15 7.16 -1.55
C ALA A 109 19.48 7.25 -0.79
N ALA A 110 20.57 7.59 -1.48
CA ALA A 110 21.87 7.89 -0.90
C ALA A 110 21.76 9.03 0.10
N ALA A 111 21.11 10.14 -0.27
CA ALA A 111 20.91 11.28 0.61
C ALA A 111 20.07 10.92 1.84
N ALA A 112 19.01 10.12 1.70
CA ALA A 112 18.26 9.61 2.84
C ALA A 112 19.14 8.75 3.76
N ALA A 113 19.99 7.86 3.20
CA ALA A 113 20.89 7.02 3.98
C ALA A 113 22.02 7.83 4.65
N GLY A 114 22.56 8.85 3.97
CA GLY A 114 23.53 9.79 4.51
C GLY A 114 22.93 10.60 5.66
N ALA A 115 21.71 11.11 5.48
CA ALA A 115 20.99 11.80 6.55
C ALA A 115 20.79 10.91 7.78
N SER A 116 20.58 9.61 7.61
CA SER A 116 20.46 8.63 8.72
C SER A 116 21.76 8.34 9.45
N TYR A 117 22.91 8.52 8.80
CA TYR A 117 24.23 8.31 9.38
C TYR A 117 24.74 9.59 10.10
N ASP A 118 24.55 10.74 9.47
CA ASP A 118 25.16 11.99 9.91
C ASP A 118 24.49 12.55 11.17
N ALA A 119 25.16 12.40 12.30
CA ALA A 119 24.74 13.02 13.56
C ALA A 119 24.75 14.56 13.53
N ALA A 120 25.46 15.16 12.56
CA ALA A 120 25.53 16.61 12.38
C ALA A 120 24.29 17.10 11.63
N ALA A 121 23.42 17.83 12.33
CA ALA A 121 22.16 18.30 11.79
C ALA A 121 22.33 19.15 10.51
N SER A 122 23.44 19.87 10.33
CA SER A 122 23.71 20.63 9.11
C SER A 122 23.85 19.77 7.84
N ALA A 123 24.47 18.60 7.95
CA ALA A 123 24.68 17.70 6.81
C ALA A 123 23.38 16.97 6.43
N SER A 124 22.54 16.64 7.42
CA SER A 124 21.22 16.06 7.16
C SER A 124 20.25 17.06 6.49
N TYR A 125 20.46 18.38 6.63
CA TYR A 125 19.70 19.38 5.87
C TYR A 125 20.00 19.34 4.38
N ASP A 126 21.28 19.37 4.03
CA ASP A 126 21.70 19.40 2.63
C ASP A 126 21.29 18.09 1.94
N ALA A 127 21.39 16.97 2.65
CA ALA A 127 20.91 15.68 2.18
C ALA A 127 19.38 15.64 2.00
N ALA A 128 18.59 16.10 2.98
CA ALA A 128 17.14 16.14 2.85
C ALA A 128 16.69 17.10 1.75
N ALA A 129 17.26 18.29 1.67
CA ALA A 129 16.97 19.26 0.62
C ALA A 129 17.37 18.72 -0.76
N SER A 130 18.52 18.05 -0.88
CA SER A 130 18.95 17.38 -2.12
C SER A 130 17.96 16.29 -2.52
N ALA A 131 17.55 15.42 -1.60
CA ALA A 131 16.57 14.37 -1.89
C ALA A 131 15.25 14.94 -2.45
N TYR A 132 14.78 16.07 -1.90
CA TYR A 132 13.62 16.78 -2.44
C TYR A 132 13.88 17.44 -3.78
N TYR A 133 15.02 18.10 -3.95
CA TYR A 133 15.41 18.70 -5.23
C TYR A 133 15.51 17.65 -6.34
N ASP A 134 16.13 16.51 -6.05
CA ASP A 134 16.30 15.38 -6.95
C ASP A 134 14.94 14.72 -7.27
N ALA A 135 14.03 14.65 -6.29
CA ALA A 135 12.65 14.26 -6.55
C ALA A 135 11.90 15.24 -7.47
N VAL A 136 12.10 16.56 -7.31
CA VAL A 136 11.56 17.57 -8.25
C VAL A 136 12.19 17.40 -9.64
N ALA A 137 13.50 17.20 -9.73
CA ALA A 137 14.24 17.06 -10.98
C ALA A 137 13.83 15.78 -11.74
N SER A 138 13.70 14.66 -11.03
CA SER A 138 13.20 13.39 -11.61
C SER A 138 11.75 13.51 -12.09
N THR A 139 10.90 14.19 -11.32
CA THR A 139 9.48 14.36 -11.69
C THR A 139 9.29 15.30 -12.87
N SER A 140 10.10 16.35 -12.99
CA SER A 140 10.09 17.30 -14.11
C SER A 140 10.72 16.76 -15.39
N THR A 141 11.75 15.92 -15.29
CA THR A 141 12.44 15.31 -16.44
C THR A 141 11.62 14.15 -17.05
N SER A 142 10.88 13.41 -16.22
CA SER A 142 10.04 12.33 -16.72
C SER A 142 8.67 12.85 -17.17
N ALA A 143 8.37 12.71 -18.47
CA ALA A 143 7.05 13.00 -19.02
C ALA A 143 5.92 12.22 -18.33
N ALA A 144 6.26 11.11 -17.66
CA ALA A 144 5.31 10.35 -16.89
C ALA A 144 4.84 11.10 -15.66
N SER A 145 5.60 12.05 -15.09
CA SER A 145 5.47 12.63 -13.74
C SER A 145 5.35 14.15 -13.65
N ALA A 146 5.26 14.86 -14.78
CA ALA A 146 5.14 16.32 -14.89
C ALA A 146 3.91 16.97 -14.17
N GLY A 147 3.17 16.22 -13.36
CA GLY A 147 2.02 16.69 -12.57
C GLY A 147 2.12 16.41 -11.07
N VAL A 148 3.25 15.91 -10.56
CA VAL A 148 3.41 15.70 -9.11
C VAL A 148 3.92 16.99 -8.45
N ASN A 149 3.09 17.60 -7.60
CA ASN A 149 3.51 18.71 -6.76
C ASN A 149 4.14 18.15 -5.47
N ILE A 150 5.45 17.90 -5.51
CA ILE A 150 6.17 17.28 -4.38
C ILE A 150 6.20 18.20 -3.15
N TRP A 151 6.26 19.52 -3.33
CA TRP A 151 6.19 20.49 -2.23
C TRP A 151 4.85 20.47 -1.50
N ALA A 152 3.74 20.35 -2.24
CA ALA A 152 2.43 20.13 -1.62
C ALA A 152 2.39 18.84 -0.79
N THR A 153 3.01 17.78 -1.30
CA THR A 153 3.08 16.49 -0.61
C THR A 153 3.93 16.57 0.66
N LEU A 154 5.06 17.28 0.60
CA LEU A 154 5.92 17.57 1.74
C LEU A 154 5.15 18.33 2.84
N ARG A 155 4.44 19.39 2.47
CA ARG A 155 3.62 20.16 3.42
C ARG A 155 2.57 19.29 4.11
N THR A 156 1.97 18.34 3.40
CA THR A 156 1.04 17.36 3.99
C THR A 156 1.73 16.43 4.99
N ASP A 157 2.94 15.96 4.69
CA ASP A 157 3.71 15.13 5.63
C ASP A 157 4.08 15.94 6.90
N ILE A 158 4.55 17.18 6.74
CA ILE A 158 4.87 18.06 7.87
C ILE A 158 3.64 18.27 8.75
N ALA A 159 2.50 18.66 8.15
CA ALA A 159 1.26 18.91 8.89
C ALA A 159 0.75 17.68 9.66
N ALA A 160 0.99 16.47 9.15
CA ALA A 160 0.61 15.25 9.84
C ALA A 160 1.57 14.90 10.99
N MET A 161 2.86 15.16 10.80
CA MET A 161 3.85 15.01 11.87
C MET A 161 3.56 15.96 13.03
N GLU A 162 3.15 17.21 12.76
CA GLU A 162 2.70 18.16 13.79
C GLU A 162 1.45 17.69 14.55
N GLN A 163 0.61 16.86 13.90
CA GLN A 163 -0.55 16.22 14.53
C GLN A 163 -0.18 14.94 15.30
N GLY A 164 1.10 14.58 15.36
CA GLY A 164 1.60 13.41 16.09
C GLY A 164 1.48 12.09 15.32
N TYR A 165 1.23 12.13 14.01
CA TYR A 165 1.25 10.90 13.19
C TYR A 165 2.67 10.41 12.96
N ASP A 166 2.89 9.11 13.12
CA ASP A 166 4.11 8.45 12.69
C ASP A 166 4.10 8.29 11.17
N LEU A 167 4.91 9.11 10.50
CA LEU A 167 4.95 9.14 9.05
C LEU A 167 5.40 7.82 8.42
N MET A 168 6.18 6.97 9.09
CA MET A 168 6.60 5.68 8.53
C MET A 168 5.53 4.59 8.67
N GLN A 169 4.55 4.78 9.56
CA GLN A 169 3.36 3.93 9.65
C GLN A 169 2.22 4.45 8.77
N TRP A 170 2.26 5.74 8.44
CA TRP A 170 1.25 6.39 7.65
C TRP A 170 1.39 6.09 6.16
N ARG A 171 0.26 6.14 5.43
CA ARG A 171 0.22 5.86 3.98
C ARG A 171 1.22 6.77 3.25
N LEU A 172 2.00 6.20 2.34
CA LEU A 172 2.96 6.98 1.55
C LEU A 172 2.28 8.09 0.72
N TRP A 173 1.05 7.83 0.26
CA TRP A 173 0.19 8.79 -0.42
C TRP A 173 -1.14 8.89 0.34
N GLN A 174 -1.47 10.10 0.77
CA GLN A 174 -2.51 10.39 1.76
C GLN A 174 -3.89 10.36 1.11
N ASP A 175 -4.08 11.20 0.09
CA ASP A 175 -5.35 11.30 -0.63
C ASP A 175 -5.43 10.28 -1.75
N TYR A 176 -4.49 10.37 -2.69
CA TYR A 176 -4.43 9.51 -3.86
C TYR A 176 -3.01 9.39 -4.38
N ILE A 177 -2.74 8.27 -5.06
CA ILE A 177 -1.48 8.07 -5.77
C ILE A 177 -1.61 8.77 -7.13
N PRO A 178 -0.72 9.70 -7.49
CA PRO A 178 -0.75 10.33 -8.80
C PRO A 178 -0.73 9.29 -9.91
N GLY A 179 -1.61 9.44 -10.93
CA GLY A 179 -1.66 8.53 -12.08
C GLY A 179 -0.29 8.22 -12.73
N PRO A 180 0.59 9.22 -12.91
CA PRO A 180 2.02 9.02 -13.15
C PRO A 180 2.72 7.90 -12.36
N MET A 181 2.58 7.95 -11.04
CA MET A 181 3.23 7.05 -10.10
C MET A 181 2.58 5.67 -10.15
N VAL A 182 1.26 5.60 -10.36
CA VAL A 182 0.56 4.33 -10.59
C VAL A 182 1.10 3.60 -11.83
N ARG A 183 1.33 4.32 -12.94
CA ARG A 183 1.90 3.73 -14.17
C ARG A 183 3.34 3.29 -13.96
N SER A 184 4.15 4.14 -13.34
CA SER A 184 5.55 3.83 -13.04
C SER A 184 5.66 2.62 -12.12
N TRP A 185 4.83 2.56 -11.07
CA TRP A 185 4.79 1.42 -10.16
C TRP A 185 4.34 0.13 -10.83
N ARG A 186 3.37 0.20 -11.75
CA ARG A 186 2.99 -0.98 -12.54
C ARG A 186 4.17 -1.51 -13.35
N ALA A 187 4.89 -0.64 -14.06
CA ALA A 187 6.06 -1.04 -14.84
C ALA A 187 7.18 -1.62 -13.96
N ALA A 188 7.48 -0.99 -12.83
CA ALA A 188 8.44 -1.47 -11.85
C ALA A 188 8.04 -2.85 -11.29
N SER A 189 6.79 -2.99 -10.85
CA SER A 189 6.24 -4.25 -10.33
C SER A 189 6.28 -5.37 -11.36
N ASP A 190 6.02 -5.08 -12.64
CA ASP A 190 6.12 -6.06 -13.72
C ASP A 190 7.57 -6.51 -13.94
N TRP A 191 8.55 -5.63 -13.73
CA TRP A 191 9.96 -5.98 -13.79
C TRP A 191 10.38 -6.86 -12.59
N PHE A 192 10.03 -6.46 -11.36
CA PHE A 192 10.31 -7.25 -10.15
C PHE A 192 9.68 -8.64 -10.21
N THR A 193 8.48 -8.77 -10.79
CA THR A 193 7.80 -10.06 -10.93
C THR A 193 8.51 -11.00 -11.91
N ARG A 194 9.24 -10.45 -12.90
CA ARG A 194 9.97 -11.22 -13.91
C ARG A 194 11.42 -11.50 -13.52
N THR A 195 11.91 -10.87 -12.45
CA THR A 195 13.30 -10.94 -12.03
C THR A 195 13.35 -11.61 -10.66
N PRO A 196 13.71 -12.90 -10.58
CA PRO A 196 13.80 -13.61 -9.32
C PRO A 196 14.68 -12.88 -8.31
N GLY A 197 14.33 -12.98 -7.03
CA GLY A 197 15.09 -12.38 -5.93
C GLY A 197 14.64 -10.97 -5.52
N HIS A 198 13.62 -10.42 -6.18
CA HIS A 198 13.14 -9.05 -5.96
C HIS A 198 11.69 -8.99 -5.45
N GLU A 199 11.12 -10.13 -5.08
CA GLU A 199 9.72 -10.26 -4.67
C GLU A 199 9.41 -9.44 -3.41
N PHE A 200 10.35 -9.40 -2.47
CA PHE A 200 10.21 -8.66 -1.21
C PHE A 200 10.03 -7.16 -1.43
N ILE A 201 10.81 -6.55 -2.33
CA ILE A 201 10.73 -5.13 -2.68
C ILE A 201 9.29 -4.74 -3.03
N ARG A 202 8.62 -5.59 -3.82
CA ARG A 202 7.24 -5.38 -4.22
C ARG A 202 6.27 -5.46 -3.05
N HIS A 203 6.44 -6.44 -2.17
CA HIS A 203 5.56 -6.59 -1.00
C HIS A 203 5.74 -5.43 -0.01
N TRP A 204 7.00 -5.08 0.28
CA TRP A 204 7.36 -3.97 1.14
C TRP A 204 6.84 -2.62 0.64
N TYR A 205 7.09 -2.28 -0.64
CA TYR A 205 6.61 -1.01 -1.19
C TYR A 205 5.07 -0.92 -1.20
N ASN A 206 4.38 -2.02 -1.53
CA ASN A 206 2.92 -2.04 -1.46
C ASN A 206 2.38 -1.88 -0.03
N ALA A 207 3.12 -2.37 0.98
CA ALA A 207 2.77 -2.20 2.39
C ALA A 207 2.89 -0.72 2.81
N LEU A 208 3.97 -0.03 2.40
CA LEU A 208 4.17 1.41 2.61
C LEU A 208 3.07 2.26 1.95
N VAL A 209 2.74 1.97 0.68
CA VAL A 209 1.65 2.65 -0.03
C VAL A 209 0.29 2.47 0.67
N ALA A 210 0.06 1.29 1.23
CA ALA A 210 -1.16 0.96 1.95
C ALA A 210 -1.15 1.46 3.41
N GLY A 211 -0.01 1.88 3.96
CA GLY A 211 0.13 2.26 5.37
C GLY A 211 -0.20 1.10 6.30
N ARG A 212 0.37 -0.08 6.03
CA ARG A 212 0.12 -1.29 6.82
C ARG A 212 1.41 -2.08 7.07
N PRO A 213 1.52 -2.78 8.21
CA PRO A 213 2.65 -3.66 8.47
C PRO A 213 2.60 -4.93 7.60
N LEU A 214 3.78 -5.50 7.32
CA LEU A 214 3.93 -6.78 6.60
C LEU A 214 3.57 -8.00 7.46
N THR A 215 3.77 -7.90 8.77
CA THR A 215 3.59 -8.98 9.76
C THR A 215 2.21 -8.95 10.43
N GLY A 216 1.48 -7.84 10.27
CA GLY A 216 0.15 -7.61 10.83
C GLY A 216 0.12 -6.66 12.03
N ASP A 217 1.27 -6.35 12.62
CA ASP A 217 1.46 -5.32 13.66
C ASP A 217 2.77 -4.56 13.41
N TRP A 218 2.87 -3.33 13.91
CA TRP A 218 4.02 -2.47 13.62
C TRP A 218 5.29 -2.85 14.37
N ASP A 219 5.17 -3.44 15.56
CA ASP A 219 6.33 -3.81 16.38
C ASP A 219 7.13 -4.94 15.74
N SER A 220 6.45 -6.02 15.33
CA SER A 220 7.07 -7.13 14.61
C SER A 220 7.50 -6.73 13.20
N HIS A 221 6.80 -5.76 12.57
CA HIS A 221 7.19 -5.22 11.28
C HIS A 221 8.55 -4.54 11.34
N TRP A 222 8.76 -3.62 12.29
CA TRP A 222 10.03 -2.89 12.38
C TRP A 222 11.19 -3.79 12.76
N LYS A 223 10.99 -4.78 13.65
CA LYS A 223 12.03 -5.77 13.98
C LYS A 223 12.40 -6.66 12.80
N MET A 224 11.41 -7.08 12.00
CA MET A 224 11.66 -7.82 10.76
C MET A 224 12.47 -6.98 9.77
N LEU A 225 12.09 -5.71 9.57
CA LEU A 225 12.81 -4.80 8.68
C LEU A 225 14.23 -4.48 9.19
N GLU A 226 14.41 -4.37 10.50
CA GLU A 226 15.73 -4.22 11.13
C GLU A 226 16.62 -5.43 10.85
N GLU A 227 16.13 -6.66 11.06
CA GLU A 227 16.91 -7.86 10.74
C GLU A 227 17.27 -7.95 9.26
N ILE A 228 16.38 -7.55 8.35
CA ILE A 228 16.69 -7.48 6.91
C ILE A 228 17.73 -6.40 6.61
N ALA A 229 17.60 -5.23 7.23
CA ALA A 229 18.54 -4.11 7.07
C ALA A 229 19.95 -4.47 7.54
N LEU A 230 20.05 -5.31 8.57
CA LEU A 230 21.29 -5.77 9.19
C LEU A 230 21.86 -7.07 8.60
N ILE A 231 21.29 -7.59 7.50
CA ILE A 231 21.94 -8.66 6.72
C ILE A 231 23.37 -8.21 6.36
N ASP A 232 24.32 -9.15 6.41
CA ASP A 232 25.73 -8.90 6.16
C ASP A 232 25.93 -8.16 4.83
N PRO A 233 26.70 -7.06 4.78
CA PRO A 233 27.03 -6.38 3.53
C PRO A 233 27.52 -7.32 2.41
N GLU A 234 28.28 -8.37 2.74
CA GLU A 234 28.75 -9.33 1.73
C GLU A 234 27.60 -10.11 1.07
N ASP A 235 26.51 -10.36 1.78
CA ASP A 235 25.32 -11.01 1.22
C ASP A 235 24.49 -10.05 0.35
N TRP A 236 24.52 -8.76 0.66
CA TRP A 236 23.94 -7.73 -0.20
C TRP A 236 24.72 -7.57 -1.51
N ASP A 237 26.05 -7.61 -1.45
CA ASP A 237 26.93 -7.45 -2.62
C ASP A 237 26.78 -8.64 -3.59
N LYS A 238 26.55 -9.86 -3.08
CA LYS A 238 26.19 -11.03 -3.92
C LYS A 238 24.94 -10.76 -4.76
N GLY A 239 24.03 -9.94 -4.25
CA GLY A 239 22.77 -9.52 -4.88
C GLY A 239 22.93 -8.85 -6.26
N GLU A 240 24.13 -8.36 -6.61
CA GLU A 240 24.41 -7.80 -7.94
C GLU A 240 24.23 -8.83 -9.06
N THR A 241 24.45 -10.11 -8.76
CA THR A 241 24.27 -11.20 -9.72
C THR A 241 22.87 -11.79 -9.61
N SER A 242 22.33 -12.32 -10.71
CA SER A 242 21.01 -12.99 -10.66
C SER A 242 20.97 -14.21 -9.73
N ALA A 243 22.12 -14.89 -9.53
CA ALA A 243 22.21 -16.00 -8.60
C ALA A 243 22.23 -15.51 -7.15
N GLY A 244 23.08 -14.53 -6.83
CA GLY A 244 23.14 -13.98 -5.47
C GLY A 244 21.90 -13.20 -5.07
N ALA A 245 21.17 -12.58 -6.02
CA ALA A 245 19.85 -12.00 -5.73
C ALA A 245 18.84 -13.05 -5.24
N VAL A 246 18.89 -14.26 -5.79
CA VAL A 246 18.04 -15.38 -5.34
C VAL A 246 18.49 -15.89 -3.97
N GLU A 247 19.79 -15.97 -3.71
CA GLU A 247 20.33 -16.34 -2.40
C GLU A 247 19.94 -15.33 -1.31
N LEU A 248 20.11 -14.03 -1.58
CA LEU A 248 19.69 -12.97 -0.67
C LEU A 248 18.17 -13.02 -0.42
N ALA A 249 17.37 -13.27 -1.45
CA ALA A 249 15.93 -13.41 -1.27
C ALA A 249 15.54 -14.63 -0.44
N ALA A 250 16.32 -15.72 -0.46
CA ALA A 250 16.12 -16.84 0.44
C ALA A 250 16.38 -16.44 1.90
N ILE A 251 17.46 -15.69 2.17
CA ILE A 251 17.75 -15.14 3.51
C ILE A 251 16.59 -14.25 3.98
N ILE A 252 16.13 -13.34 3.13
CA ILE A 252 14.99 -12.45 3.43
C ILE A 252 13.72 -13.27 3.70
N ALA A 253 13.46 -14.31 2.91
CA ALA A 253 12.29 -15.18 3.09
C ALA A 253 12.33 -15.95 4.43
N GLU A 254 13.51 -16.39 4.87
CA GLU A 254 13.69 -17.01 6.19
C GLU A 254 13.36 -16.03 7.32
N ILE A 255 13.82 -14.77 7.20
CA ILE A 255 13.47 -13.71 8.14
C ILE A 255 11.95 -13.44 8.11
N GLU A 256 11.36 -13.29 6.93
CA GLU A 256 9.91 -13.10 6.81
C GLU A 256 9.11 -14.24 7.47
N GLU A 257 9.52 -15.50 7.25
CA GLU A 257 8.82 -16.67 7.79
C GLU A 257 8.95 -16.74 9.31
N LYS A 258 10.15 -16.45 9.85
CA LYS A 258 10.35 -16.30 11.30
C LYS A 258 9.30 -15.35 11.88
N TYR A 259 9.13 -14.16 11.29
CA TYR A 259 8.16 -13.18 11.80
C TYR A 259 6.69 -13.49 11.50
N LYS A 260 6.38 -14.29 10.46
CA LYS A 260 5.02 -14.79 10.20
C LYS A 260 4.59 -15.87 11.20
N THR A 261 5.54 -16.71 11.63
CA THR A 261 5.31 -17.85 12.53
C THR A 261 5.42 -17.50 14.00
N LEU A 262 6.08 -16.38 14.34
CA LEU A 262 6.10 -15.89 15.71
C LEU A 262 4.67 -15.88 16.24
N PRO A 263 4.42 -16.44 17.44
CA PRO A 263 3.14 -16.27 18.08
C PRO A 263 2.97 -14.76 18.17
N LYS A 264 2.08 -14.22 17.33
CA LYS A 264 1.67 -12.83 17.43
C LYS A 264 1.43 -12.65 18.91
N PRO A 265 2.09 -11.67 19.57
CA PRO A 265 1.84 -11.45 20.97
C PRO A 265 0.34 -11.55 21.09
N GLN A 266 -0.14 -12.43 21.98
CA GLN A 266 -1.54 -12.38 22.37
C GLN A 266 -1.72 -11.08 23.18
N GLY A 267 -1.21 -9.95 22.67
CA GLY A 267 -1.82 -8.65 22.76
C GLY A 267 -3.26 -8.94 22.40
N ASN A 268 -4.02 -8.90 23.47
CA ASN A 268 -5.37 -9.33 23.54
C ASN A 268 -6.04 -8.60 22.36
N LEU A 269 -6.49 -9.31 21.32
CA LEU A 269 -7.21 -8.64 20.23
C LEU A 269 -8.41 -7.85 20.80
N ALA A 270 -8.86 -8.26 21.99
CA ALA A 270 -9.74 -7.53 22.87
C ALA A 270 -9.10 -6.28 23.52
N GLU A 271 -7.85 -6.25 23.99
CA GLU A 271 -7.15 -5.05 24.51
C GLU A 271 -6.74 -4.07 23.41
N ASP A 272 -6.40 -4.53 22.20
CA ASP A 272 -6.11 -3.63 21.08
C ASP A 272 -7.41 -3.04 20.50
N ALA A 273 -8.47 -3.85 20.43
CA ALA A 273 -9.82 -3.36 20.16
C ALA A 273 -10.32 -2.46 21.31
N LEU A 274 -10.09 -2.83 22.58
CA LEU A 274 -10.40 -2.02 23.76
C LEU A 274 -9.54 -0.76 23.83
N ALA A 275 -8.30 -0.73 23.34
CA ALA A 275 -7.48 0.48 23.33
C ALA A 275 -7.97 1.46 22.25
N LEU A 276 -8.48 0.92 21.14
CA LEU A 276 -9.17 1.67 20.09
C LEU A 276 -10.60 2.07 20.48
N THR A 277 -11.28 1.36 21.39
CA THR A 277 -12.66 1.66 21.83
C THR A 277 -12.73 2.41 23.18
N GLN A 278 -11.98 2.02 24.21
CA GLN A 278 -11.90 2.69 25.54
C GLN A 278 -11.41 4.14 25.46
N ARG A 279 -10.66 4.52 24.41
CA ARG A 279 -10.21 5.91 24.19
C ARG A 279 -11.10 6.71 23.24
N ASN A 280 -12.08 6.06 22.62
CA ASN A 280 -12.94 6.65 21.61
C ASN A 280 -14.35 6.95 22.11
N GLU A 281 -14.57 6.82 23.42
CA GLU A 281 -15.77 7.22 24.13
C GLU A 281 -15.38 8.10 25.32
N GLN A 282 -16.06 9.24 25.47
CA GLN A 282 -15.88 10.17 26.58
C GLN A 282 -17.20 10.29 27.35
N VAL A 283 -17.11 10.40 28.68
CA VAL A 283 -18.28 10.66 29.52
C VAL A 283 -18.50 12.17 29.58
N SER A 284 -19.58 12.65 28.95
CA SER A 284 -20.03 14.03 29.04
C SER A 284 -21.20 14.15 30.03
N VAL A 285 -21.43 15.35 30.58
CA VAL A 285 -22.65 15.65 31.34
C VAL A 285 -23.66 16.23 30.37
N ASN A 286 -24.79 15.55 30.19
CA ASN A 286 -25.84 16.06 29.33
C ASN A 286 -26.38 17.39 29.89
N PRO A 287 -26.25 18.52 29.17
CA PRO A 287 -26.58 19.85 29.71
C PRO A 287 -28.08 20.04 29.98
N LYS A 288 -28.94 19.22 29.37
CA LYS A 288 -30.40 19.30 29.55
C LYS A 288 -30.90 18.47 30.73
N THR A 289 -30.24 17.36 31.05
CA THR A 289 -30.72 16.39 32.04
C THR A 289 -29.84 16.29 33.28
N GLY A 290 -28.62 16.82 33.24
CA GLY A 290 -27.63 16.73 34.32
C GLY A 290 -27.08 15.32 34.56
N LYS A 291 -27.43 14.34 33.70
CA LYS A 291 -26.97 12.96 33.81
C LYS A 291 -25.70 12.74 33.01
N LEU A 292 -24.87 11.80 33.47
CA LEU A 292 -23.73 11.30 32.71
C LEU A 292 -24.24 10.62 31.43
N HIS A 293 -23.62 10.95 30.31
CA HIS A 293 -23.88 10.38 28.99
C HIS A 293 -22.54 10.02 28.34
N VAL A 294 -22.49 8.88 27.66
CA VAL A 294 -21.29 8.44 26.93
C VAL A 294 -21.41 8.91 25.49
N GLU A 295 -20.42 9.65 25.01
CA GLU A 295 -20.33 10.16 23.64
C GLU A 295 -19.09 9.61 22.94
N ALA A 296 -19.18 9.28 21.66
CA ALA A 296 -18.00 8.93 20.88
C ALA A 296 -17.10 10.17 20.68
N ARG A 297 -15.78 10.03 20.91
CA ARG A 297 -14.78 11.06 20.64
C ARG A 297 -14.60 11.27 19.13
N ASP A 298 -14.42 10.18 18.40
CA ASP A 298 -14.44 10.10 16.94
C ASP A 298 -15.48 9.05 16.51
N PRO A 299 -16.67 9.44 16.02
CA PRO A 299 -17.67 8.49 15.56
C PRO A 299 -17.09 7.65 14.41
N LEU A 300 -17.44 6.36 14.35
CA LEU A 300 -17.03 5.53 13.21
C LEU A 300 -17.47 6.21 11.90
N PRO A 301 -16.63 6.20 10.85
CA PRO A 301 -17.03 6.72 9.55
C PRO A 301 -18.39 6.15 9.14
N GLN A 302 -19.35 7.01 8.79
CA GLN A 302 -20.74 6.63 8.47
C GLN A 302 -20.81 5.47 7.45
N VAL A 303 -19.85 5.43 6.51
CA VAL A 303 -19.73 4.37 5.51
C VAL A 303 -19.55 2.97 6.14
N LEU A 304 -18.82 2.85 7.25
CA LEU A 304 -18.63 1.61 7.98
C LEU A 304 -19.91 1.20 8.73
N TYR A 305 -20.55 2.15 9.42
CA TYR A 305 -21.84 1.93 10.07
C TYR A 305 -22.91 1.45 9.08
N ASP A 306 -23.06 2.15 7.95
CA ASP A 306 -23.97 1.76 6.86
C ASP A 306 -23.62 0.38 6.28
N ARG A 307 -22.34 0.02 6.23
CA ARG A 307 -21.90 -1.30 5.77
C ARG A 307 -22.32 -2.39 6.75
N MET A 308 -22.21 -2.15 8.06
CA MET A 308 -22.67 -3.07 9.11
C MET A 308 -24.18 -3.26 9.03
N GLN A 309 -24.95 -2.16 9.00
CA GLN A 309 -26.41 -2.21 8.84
C GLN A 309 -26.83 -2.94 7.56
N ARG A 310 -26.16 -2.71 6.42
CA ARG A 310 -26.47 -3.42 5.16
C ARG A 310 -26.19 -4.92 5.26
N LYS A 311 -25.12 -5.33 5.93
CA LYS A 311 -24.81 -6.75 6.15
C LYS A 311 -25.85 -7.41 7.05
N LEU A 312 -26.24 -6.75 8.14
CA LEU A 312 -27.25 -7.24 9.06
C LEU A 312 -28.62 -7.38 8.39
N ASN A 313 -29.05 -6.34 7.66
CA ASN A 313 -30.27 -6.38 6.84
C ASN A 313 -30.24 -7.48 5.76
N ARG A 314 -29.06 -7.76 5.19
CA ARG A 314 -28.90 -8.88 4.25
C ARG A 314 -29.00 -10.24 4.96
N ALA A 315 -28.54 -10.35 6.20
CA ALA A 315 -28.72 -11.56 7.01
C ALA A 315 -30.20 -11.77 7.37
N LEU A 316 -30.87 -10.73 7.89
CA LEU A 316 -32.31 -10.75 8.17
C LEU A 316 -33.14 -11.23 6.98
N ARG A 317 -32.94 -10.62 5.80
CA ARG A 317 -33.66 -11.05 4.57
C ARG A 317 -33.39 -12.49 4.15
N LYS A 318 -32.22 -13.05 4.49
CA LYS A 318 -31.90 -14.46 4.19
C LYS A 318 -32.61 -15.40 5.15
N PHE A 319 -32.77 -15.00 6.41
CA PHE A 319 -33.42 -15.79 7.44
C PHE A 319 -34.95 -15.65 7.41
N ASP A 320 -35.48 -14.48 7.07
CA ASP A 320 -36.91 -14.17 6.91
C ASP A 320 -37.58 -15.02 5.81
N ARG A 321 -36.83 -15.37 4.75
CA ARG A 321 -37.33 -16.20 3.64
C ARG A 321 -37.44 -17.69 3.98
N VAL A 322 -37.04 -18.11 5.18
CA VAL A 322 -37.16 -19.49 5.64
C VAL A 322 -38.50 -19.63 6.35
N GLU A 323 -39.58 -19.71 5.57
CA GLU A 323 -40.92 -20.00 6.11
C GLU A 323 -40.95 -21.43 6.68
N GLY A 324 -41.18 -21.55 8.00
CA GLY A 324 -41.41 -22.81 8.71
C GLY A 324 -40.41 -23.08 9.84
N ASN A 325 -40.75 -24.06 10.70
CA ASN A 325 -40.02 -24.60 11.87
C ASN A 325 -38.60 -25.15 11.56
N GLY A 326 -37.85 -24.51 10.67
CA GLY A 326 -36.48 -24.86 10.38
C GLY A 326 -35.55 -24.30 11.45
N ALA A 327 -34.46 -25.00 11.69
CA ALA A 327 -33.40 -24.65 12.63
C ALA A 327 -32.75 -23.25 12.40
N TYR A 328 -33.08 -22.55 11.30
CA TYR A 328 -32.68 -21.17 11.05
C TYR A 328 -33.64 -20.12 11.66
N PHE A 329 -34.81 -20.52 12.15
CA PHE A 329 -35.76 -19.61 12.81
C PHE A 329 -35.18 -18.99 14.09
N LEU A 330 -34.41 -19.77 14.85
CA LEU A 330 -33.74 -19.28 16.04
C LEU A 330 -32.68 -18.22 15.70
N LEU A 331 -31.93 -18.43 14.62
CA LEU A 331 -30.99 -17.42 14.11
C LEU A 331 -31.71 -16.17 13.57
N TYR A 332 -32.96 -16.29 13.10
CA TYR A 332 -33.75 -15.14 12.70
C TYR A 332 -34.11 -14.26 13.90
N GLN A 333 -34.60 -14.87 14.99
CA GLN A 333 -34.90 -14.15 16.23
C GLN A 333 -33.65 -13.46 16.78
N ASP A 334 -32.54 -14.20 16.89
CA ASP A 334 -31.27 -13.62 17.33
C ASP A 334 -30.85 -12.44 16.44
N THR A 335 -30.99 -12.57 15.11
CA THR A 335 -30.63 -11.48 14.18
C THR A 335 -31.58 -10.27 14.31
N GLN A 336 -32.84 -10.46 14.69
CA GLN A 336 -33.76 -9.35 14.97
C GLN A 336 -33.38 -8.61 16.24
N ASP A 337 -33.07 -9.35 17.32
CA ASP A 337 -32.63 -8.76 18.59
C ASP A 337 -31.34 -7.96 18.39
N TRP A 338 -30.36 -8.52 17.69
CA TRP A 338 -29.12 -7.80 17.35
C TRP A 338 -29.34 -6.58 16.45
N HIS A 339 -30.33 -6.62 15.56
CA HIS A 339 -30.70 -5.46 14.75
C HIS A 339 -31.36 -4.37 15.59
N LEU A 340 -32.12 -4.74 16.61
CA LEU A 340 -32.65 -3.78 17.57
C LEU A 340 -31.53 -3.14 18.37
N ASP A 341 -30.61 -3.96 18.92
CA ASP A 341 -29.50 -3.50 19.75
C ASP A 341 -28.58 -2.53 18.97
N ILE A 342 -28.16 -2.89 17.76
CA ILE A 342 -27.31 -2.02 16.90
C ILE A 342 -27.98 -0.68 16.56
N ASN A 343 -29.31 -0.65 16.44
CA ASN A 343 -30.04 0.59 16.17
C ASN A 343 -30.25 1.43 17.43
N GLN A 344 -30.35 0.82 18.61
CA GLN A 344 -30.49 1.53 19.89
C GLN A 344 -29.15 2.12 20.35
N THR A 345 -28.06 1.38 20.15
CA THR A 345 -26.69 1.79 20.48
C THR A 345 -26.16 2.95 19.62
N GLY A 346 -26.62 3.06 18.37
CA GLY A 346 -26.09 4.07 17.45
C GLY A 346 -24.65 3.77 17.02
N ASN A 347 -23.84 4.82 16.81
CA ASN A 347 -22.50 4.70 16.25
C ASN A 347 -21.38 4.67 17.32
N LEU A 348 -21.66 4.03 18.45
CA LEU A 348 -20.75 3.87 19.58
C LEU A 348 -19.83 2.66 19.35
N PRO A 349 -18.51 2.85 19.17
CA PRO A 349 -17.61 1.77 18.79
C PRO A 349 -17.51 0.64 19.81
N THR A 350 -17.54 0.93 21.12
CA THR A 350 -17.41 -0.09 22.17
C THR A 350 -18.64 -0.98 22.20
N ASP A 351 -19.82 -0.39 22.30
CA ASP A 351 -21.07 -1.13 22.36
C ASP A 351 -21.29 -1.97 21.08
N LEU A 352 -20.95 -1.42 19.90
CA LEU A 352 -21.01 -2.18 18.64
C LEU A 352 -20.05 -3.38 18.63
N TYR A 353 -18.87 -3.23 19.22
CA TYR A 353 -17.90 -4.32 19.37
C TYR A 353 -18.43 -5.39 20.32
N GLU A 354 -18.97 -5.01 21.48
CA GLU A 354 -19.57 -5.93 22.45
C GLU A 354 -20.73 -6.71 21.83
N ILE A 355 -21.67 -6.03 21.17
CA ILE A 355 -22.77 -6.66 20.45
C ILE A 355 -22.23 -7.65 19.41
N CYS A 356 -21.24 -7.25 18.59
CA CYS A 356 -20.64 -8.16 17.61
C CYS A 356 -19.97 -9.38 18.25
N GLY A 357 -19.32 -9.21 19.41
CA GLY A 357 -18.73 -10.29 20.20
C GLY A 357 -19.77 -11.28 20.69
N GLU A 358 -20.87 -10.78 21.25
CA GLU A 358 -22.00 -11.57 21.72
C GLU A 358 -22.65 -12.38 20.59
N ILE A 359 -22.86 -11.74 19.42
CA ILE A 359 -23.35 -12.39 18.21
C ILE A 359 -22.51 -13.62 17.86
N VAL A 360 -21.19 -13.44 17.76
CA VAL A 360 -20.27 -14.51 17.38
C VAL A 360 -20.25 -15.62 18.43
N ALA A 361 -20.23 -15.26 19.71
CA ALA A 361 -20.26 -16.23 20.81
C ALA A 361 -21.57 -17.03 20.82
N HIS A 362 -22.69 -16.39 20.52
CA HIS A 362 -24.00 -17.03 20.46
C HIS A 362 -24.11 -18.00 19.27
N VAL A 363 -23.71 -17.57 18.07
CA VAL A 363 -23.70 -18.44 16.87
C VAL A 363 -22.81 -19.67 17.08
N LYS A 364 -21.60 -19.50 17.63
CA LYS A 364 -20.70 -20.63 17.95
C LYS A 364 -21.30 -21.60 18.98
N ARG A 365 -22.09 -21.10 19.92
CA ARG A 365 -22.78 -21.93 20.92
C ARG A 365 -23.84 -22.80 20.27
N ARG A 366 -24.68 -22.20 19.41
CA ARG A 366 -25.72 -22.92 18.66
C ARG A 366 -25.12 -23.96 17.71
N ASP A 367 -24.01 -23.63 17.04
CA ASP A 367 -23.27 -24.56 16.18
C ASP A 367 -22.79 -25.80 16.96
N ARG A 368 -22.14 -25.59 18.11
CA ARG A 368 -21.71 -26.67 19.01
C ARG A 368 -22.85 -27.54 19.53
N ASN A 369 -24.03 -26.96 19.69
CA ASN A 369 -25.23 -27.67 20.13
C ASN A 369 -25.94 -28.43 18.99
N GLY A 370 -25.47 -28.32 17.75
CA GLY A 370 -26.12 -28.91 16.58
C GLY A 370 -27.43 -28.21 16.20
N GLU A 371 -27.66 -26.99 16.70
CA GLU A 371 -28.85 -26.18 16.41
C GLU A 371 -28.74 -25.46 15.05
N ILE A 372 -27.54 -25.40 14.46
CA ILE A 372 -27.32 -24.84 13.12
C ILE A 372 -27.15 -25.98 12.12
N PRO A 373 -27.99 -26.07 11.07
CA PRO A 373 -27.84 -27.11 10.05
C PRO A 373 -26.51 -26.98 9.32
N ASP A 374 -25.81 -28.11 9.19
CA ASP A 374 -24.56 -28.21 8.45
C ASP A 374 -24.73 -27.65 7.02
N ALA A 375 -23.89 -26.69 6.65
CA ALA A 375 -24.00 -25.95 5.39
C ALA A 375 -23.93 -26.87 4.15
N LYS A 376 -23.36 -28.07 4.31
CA LYS A 376 -23.26 -29.10 3.26
C LYS A 376 -24.59 -29.77 2.88
N ASN A 377 -25.61 -29.71 3.74
CA ASN A 377 -26.91 -30.37 3.47
C ASN A 377 -27.88 -29.58 2.59
N ARG A 378 -27.52 -28.37 2.11
CA ARG A 378 -28.42 -27.49 1.34
C ARG A 378 -28.67 -27.90 -0.12
N TYR A 379 -27.85 -28.76 -0.72
CA TYR A 379 -28.06 -29.18 -2.11
C TYR A 379 -28.98 -30.39 -2.28
N VAL A 380 -29.30 -31.12 -1.20
CA VAL A 380 -30.04 -32.39 -1.32
C VAL A 380 -31.56 -32.19 -1.22
N ASN A 381 -32.05 -31.20 -0.47
CA ASN A 381 -33.50 -31.07 -0.20
C ASN A 381 -34.27 -30.05 -1.06
N CYS A 382 -33.63 -29.24 -1.90
CA CYS A 382 -34.35 -28.35 -2.83
C CYS A 382 -34.89 -29.07 -4.09
N ARG A 383 -34.69 -30.39 -4.24
CA ARG A 383 -35.14 -31.15 -5.42
C ARG A 383 -36.53 -31.79 -5.27
N VAL A 384 -37.14 -31.72 -4.09
CA VAL A 384 -38.42 -32.39 -3.79
C VAL A 384 -39.46 -31.37 -3.35
N ARG A 385 -39.82 -30.45 -4.25
CA ARG A 385 -41.15 -29.79 -4.32
C ARG A 385 -41.15 -28.95 -5.60
N GLY A 386 -41.86 -29.43 -6.60
CA GLY A 386 -41.86 -28.85 -7.93
C GLY A 386 -42.63 -27.54 -8.00
N ASP A 387 -42.23 -26.68 -8.94
CA ASP A 387 -43.20 -25.79 -9.58
C ASP A 387 -42.84 -25.49 -11.05
N ARG A 388 -43.89 -25.43 -11.87
CA ARG A 388 -43.88 -25.53 -13.34
C ARG A 388 -43.64 -24.18 -14.04
N SER A 389 -42.53 -23.48 -13.75
CA SER A 389 -42.21 -22.21 -14.44
C SER A 389 -41.01 -22.27 -15.39
N ILE A 390 -40.23 -23.35 -15.39
CA ILE A 390 -39.06 -23.52 -16.28
C ILE A 390 -39.46 -24.28 -17.56
N ARG A 391 -40.42 -23.74 -18.33
CA ARG A 391 -40.64 -24.15 -19.73
C ARG A 391 -40.52 -23.01 -20.75
N ARG A 392 -40.40 -21.74 -20.33
CA ARG A 392 -40.23 -20.61 -21.27
C ARG A 392 -38.78 -20.24 -21.61
N GLY A 393 -37.79 -20.75 -20.88
CA GLY A 393 -36.37 -20.45 -21.14
C GLY A 393 -35.70 -21.31 -22.22
N ARG A 394 -36.22 -22.51 -22.52
CA ARG A 394 -35.58 -23.44 -23.49
C ARG A 394 -36.03 -23.23 -24.95
N ASP A 395 -37.12 -22.53 -25.19
CA ASP A 395 -37.61 -22.25 -26.55
C ASP A 395 -36.92 -21.05 -27.22
N LEU A 396 -36.33 -20.13 -26.45
CA LEU A 396 -35.56 -19.01 -26.99
C LEU A 396 -34.15 -19.42 -27.47
N GLN A 397 -33.51 -20.41 -26.84
CA GLN A 397 -32.21 -20.92 -27.28
C GLN A 397 -32.28 -21.84 -28.52
N ARG A 398 -33.46 -22.39 -28.86
CA ARG A 398 -33.65 -23.18 -30.09
C ARG A 398 -33.89 -22.33 -31.33
N ARG A 399 -34.40 -21.10 -31.20
CA ARG A 399 -34.64 -20.21 -32.35
C ARG A 399 -33.38 -19.51 -32.89
N PHE A 400 -32.32 -19.40 -32.09
CA PHE A 400 -31.05 -18.80 -32.54
C PHE A 400 -30.06 -19.79 -33.19
N ARG A 401 -30.33 -21.11 -33.19
CA ARG A 401 -29.45 -22.12 -33.82
C ARG A 401 -29.82 -22.52 -35.25
N ASN A 402 -30.98 -22.09 -35.79
CA ASN A 402 -31.50 -22.58 -37.07
C ASN A 402 -31.61 -21.53 -38.20
N ALA A 403 -30.97 -20.37 -38.08
CA ALA A 403 -30.83 -19.44 -39.21
C ALA A 403 -29.37 -19.49 -39.73
N GLY A 404 -29.15 -20.22 -40.83
CA GLY A 404 -27.85 -20.46 -41.45
C GLY A 404 -27.20 -19.21 -42.07
N VAL A 405 -25.87 -19.14 -42.04
CA VAL A 405 -24.95 -19.43 -43.17
C VAL A 405 -24.92 -18.34 -44.26
N CYS A 406 -23.81 -17.60 -44.30
CA CYS A 406 -23.20 -17.17 -45.56
C CYS A 406 -21.69 -17.42 -45.51
N ARG A 407 -21.20 -17.98 -46.62
CA ARG A 407 -19.90 -18.62 -46.84
C ARG A 407 -18.76 -17.60 -46.99
N THR A 408 -17.56 -17.95 -46.53
CA THR A 408 -16.31 -17.53 -47.17
C THR A 408 -15.39 -18.74 -47.38
N ARG A 409 -14.99 -18.91 -48.64
CA ARG A 409 -14.11 -19.97 -49.16
C ARG A 409 -12.66 -19.74 -48.72
N SER A 410 -11.95 -20.84 -48.49
CA SER A 410 -10.49 -20.91 -48.42
C SER A 410 -9.86 -20.79 -49.80
N ILE A 411 -8.72 -20.08 -49.90
CA ILE A 411 -7.65 -20.38 -50.85
C ILE A 411 -6.31 -20.11 -50.14
N SER A 412 -5.52 -21.17 -50.00
CA SER A 412 -4.09 -21.16 -49.69
C SER A 412 -3.27 -21.04 -50.98
N ASP A 413 -2.02 -20.61 -50.80
CA ASP A 413 -0.87 -20.65 -51.73
C ASP A 413 -0.72 -19.56 -52.80
N ALA A 414 0.32 -18.71 -52.64
CA ALA A 414 1.51 -18.71 -53.51
C ALA A 414 2.51 -17.57 -53.21
N LYS A 415 3.74 -17.99 -52.86
CA LYS A 415 5.08 -17.58 -53.36
C LYS A 415 5.48 -16.09 -53.53
N TYR A 416 6.56 -15.76 -52.82
CA TYR A 416 7.75 -15.01 -53.27
C TYR A 416 7.81 -14.56 -54.74
N ARG A 417 7.96 -13.24 -54.98
CA ARG A 417 9.01 -12.68 -55.87
C ARG A 417 9.15 -11.16 -55.75
N THR A 418 10.40 -10.76 -55.88
CA THR A 418 11.03 -9.45 -55.95
C THR A 418 10.54 -8.57 -57.10
N GLY A 419 10.65 -7.24 -56.96
CA GLY A 419 10.57 -6.31 -58.10
C GLY A 419 10.51 -4.81 -57.74
N ARG A 420 11.64 -4.12 -57.89
CA ARG A 420 11.80 -2.65 -57.97
C ARG A 420 11.03 -2.03 -59.15
N ARG A 421 10.66 -0.75 -59.00
CA ARG A 421 10.74 0.43 -59.93
C ARG A 421 9.55 1.37 -59.62
N ASP A 422 9.79 2.55 -59.05
CA ASP A 422 10.14 3.85 -59.69
C ASP A 422 8.91 4.70 -60.03
N CYS A 423 9.08 6.03 -59.92
CA CYS A 423 8.20 7.15 -60.32
C CYS A 423 7.12 7.54 -59.26
N CYS A 424 6.96 8.78 -58.76
CA CYS A 424 7.36 10.12 -59.21
C CYS A 424 7.57 11.07 -58.01
N ALA A 425 8.54 11.98 -58.16
CA ALA A 425 8.65 13.23 -57.40
C ALA A 425 7.72 14.31 -57.97
N PRO A 426 7.61 15.47 -57.29
CA PRO A 426 7.91 16.72 -58.00
C PRO A 426 8.91 17.59 -57.23
N GLN A 427 9.87 18.12 -57.98
CA GLN A 427 10.81 19.17 -57.58
C GLN A 427 10.32 20.53 -58.10
N ASN A 428 10.57 21.56 -57.28
CA ASN A 428 11.17 22.88 -57.59
C ASN A 428 10.36 24.13 -57.23
N GLY A 429 11.07 25.03 -56.54
CA GLY A 429 10.69 26.41 -56.29
C GLY A 429 11.56 27.10 -55.24
N SER A 430 12.86 27.26 -55.50
CA SER A 430 13.79 28.12 -54.75
C SER A 430 13.65 29.59 -55.18
N VAL A 431 13.69 30.55 -54.25
CA VAL A 431 14.34 31.88 -54.44
C VAL A 431 14.82 32.40 -53.07
N CYS A 432 16.10 32.77 -53.00
CA CYS A 432 16.68 33.59 -51.93
C CYS A 432 16.32 35.07 -52.12
N GLY A 433 16.04 35.76 -51.02
CA GLY A 433 15.85 37.21 -50.93
C GLY A 433 15.47 37.57 -49.51
#